data_AF-A0A2E6KDF5-F1
#
_entry.id   AF-A0A2E6KDF5-F1
#
_cell.length_a   1.000
_cell.length_b   1.000
_cell.length_c   1.000
_cell.angle_alpha   90.00
_cell.angle_beta   90.00
_cell.angle_gamma   90.00
#
_symmetry.space_group_name_H-M   'P 1'
#
loop_
_entity.id
_entity.type
_entity.pdbx_description
1 polymer ?
#
loop_
_entity_poly.entity_id
_entity_poly.type
_entity_poly.pdbx_seq_one_letter_code
_entity_poly.pdbx_strand_id
1 'polypeptide(L)'
;MDKLEEIYELQKKFTERFFKEKQNLTLSEVRNSKEDLVKWNKEYILALIAEATEVLNEVDWKMHKKMDLPTDARHRLLEESIDVMKFLLGLMIVNGFSLEDIYSMFKNKSKIVEKRL
;
A
#
# COMPACT_ATOMS: atom_id res chain seq x y z
N MET A 1 -18.47 11.15 5.28
CA MET A 1 -17.22 10.45 4.93
C MET A 1 -16.82 9.59 6.10
N ASP A 2 -16.72 8.28 5.92
CA ASP A 2 -16.15 7.43 6.96
C ASP A 2 -14.60 7.50 6.97
N LYS A 3 -13.97 6.95 7.99
CA LYS A 3 -12.50 7.04 8.16
C LYS A 3 -11.73 6.36 7.02
N LEU A 4 -12.26 5.27 6.46
CA LEU A 4 -11.61 4.57 5.37
C LEU A 4 -11.73 5.37 4.07
N GLU A 5 -12.88 6.00 3.85
CA GLU A 5 -13.11 6.92 2.74
C GLU A 5 -12.15 8.13 2.81
N GLU A 6 -11.94 8.69 4.00
CA GLU A 6 -10.95 9.76 4.20
C GLU A 6 -9.52 9.30 3.85
N ILE A 7 -9.10 8.14 4.35
CA ILE A 7 -7.77 7.57 4.07
C ILE A 7 -7.58 7.33 2.58
N TYR A 8 -8.58 6.74 1.92
CA TYR A 8 -8.53 6.45 0.49
C TYR A 8 -8.40 7.74 -0.33
N GLU A 9 -9.20 8.77 -0.02
CA GLU A 9 -9.14 10.05 -0.74
C GLU A 9 -7.83 10.82 -0.48
N LEU A 10 -7.27 10.74 0.72
CA LEU A 10 -5.93 11.28 1.01
C LEU A 10 -4.86 10.61 0.15
N GLN A 11 -4.88 9.28 0.07
CA GLN A 11 -3.91 8.53 -0.73
C GLN A 11 -4.11 8.77 -2.23
N LYS A 12 -5.36 8.84 -2.70
CA LYS A 12 -5.68 9.12 -4.10
C LYS A 12 -5.16 10.48 -4.54
N LYS A 13 -5.41 11.53 -3.76
CA LYS A 13 -4.86 12.88 -4.02
C LYS A 13 -3.33 12.88 -4.06
N PHE A 14 -2.69 12.17 -3.12
CA PHE A 14 -1.24 12.03 -3.12
C PHE A 14 -0.73 11.33 -4.38
N THR A 15 -1.33 10.19 -4.75
CA THR A 15 -0.95 9.41 -5.93
C THR A 15 -1.12 10.24 -7.20
N GLU A 16 -2.26 10.90 -7.39
CA GLU A 16 -2.49 11.80 -8.55
C GLU A 16 -1.44 12.92 -8.63
N ARG A 17 -1.11 13.54 -7.49
CA ARG A 17 -0.08 14.59 -7.41
C ARG A 17 1.31 14.03 -7.74
N PHE A 18 1.66 12.86 -7.21
CA PHE A 18 2.95 12.21 -7.50
C PHE A 18 3.13 11.97 -9.00
N PHE A 19 2.14 11.39 -9.67
CA PHE A 19 2.22 11.14 -11.11
C PHE A 19 2.30 12.45 -11.90
N LYS A 20 1.49 13.45 -11.55
CA LYS A 20 1.50 14.74 -12.21
C LYS A 20 2.84 15.46 -12.06
N GLU A 21 3.35 15.57 -10.84
CA GLU A 21 4.52 16.41 -10.52
C GLU A 21 5.86 15.70 -10.73
N LYS A 22 5.93 14.38 -10.54
CA LYS A 22 7.18 13.62 -10.61
C LYS A 22 7.36 12.83 -11.90
N GLN A 23 6.25 12.42 -12.52
CA GLN A 23 6.28 11.60 -13.74
C GLN A 23 5.79 12.36 -14.97
N ASN A 24 5.19 13.55 -14.78
CA ASN A 24 4.52 14.30 -15.84
C ASN A 24 3.47 13.45 -16.58
N LEU A 25 2.72 12.65 -15.82
CA LEU A 25 1.67 11.75 -16.30
C LEU A 25 0.41 11.90 -15.45
N THR A 26 -0.73 11.59 -16.05
CA THR A 26 -2.00 11.35 -15.35
C THR A 26 -2.21 9.86 -15.10
N LEU A 27 -3.05 9.50 -14.14
CA LEU A 27 -3.43 8.10 -13.91
C LEU A 27 -4.16 7.49 -15.11
N SER A 28 -4.86 8.31 -15.91
CA SER A 28 -5.52 7.85 -17.14
C SER A 28 -4.48 7.43 -18.18
N GLU A 29 -3.43 8.23 -18.41
CA GLU A 29 -2.34 7.90 -19.32
C GLU A 29 -1.62 6.62 -18.91
N VAL A 30 -1.33 6.47 -17.61
CA VAL A 30 -0.70 5.26 -17.06
C VAL A 30 -1.56 4.01 -17.33
N ARG A 31 -2.88 4.09 -17.13
CA ARG A 31 -3.79 2.95 -17.36
C ARG A 31 -3.97 2.60 -18.83
N ASN A 32 -3.87 3.58 -19.71
CA ASN A 32 -4.01 3.39 -21.17
C ASN A 32 -2.71 2.90 -21.82
N SER A 33 -1.58 2.92 -21.11
CA SER A 33 -0.28 2.42 -21.56
C SER A 33 0.03 1.07 -20.90
N LYS A 34 0.09 0.00 -21.69
CA LYS A 34 0.45 -1.34 -21.18
C LYS A 34 1.84 -1.34 -20.54
N GLU A 35 2.79 -0.60 -21.11
CA GLU A 35 4.14 -0.50 -20.59
C GLU A 35 4.17 0.21 -19.23
N ASP A 36 3.52 1.37 -19.12
CA ASP A 36 3.48 2.12 -17.86
C ASP A 36 2.72 1.37 -16.79
N LEU A 37 1.60 0.71 -17.13
CA LEU A 37 0.85 -0.07 -16.18
C LEU A 37 1.71 -1.21 -15.60
N VAL A 38 2.48 -1.92 -16.44
CA VAL A 38 3.43 -2.95 -15.99
C VAL A 38 4.52 -2.35 -15.11
N LYS A 39 5.14 -1.25 -15.55
CA LYS A 39 6.18 -0.53 -14.80
C LYS A 39 5.68 -0.15 -13.42
N TRP A 40 4.57 0.56 -13.32
CA TRP A 40 4.09 1.10 -12.04
C TRP A 40 3.55 0.01 -11.12
N ASN A 41 2.89 -1.04 -11.63
CA ASN A 41 2.56 -2.19 -10.79
C ASN A 41 3.82 -2.79 -10.15
N LYS A 42 4.89 -2.98 -10.94
CA LYS A 42 6.17 -3.49 -10.42
C LYS A 42 6.80 -2.53 -9.40
N GLU A 43 6.88 -1.24 -9.68
CA GLU A 43 7.49 -0.26 -8.75
C GLU A 43 6.71 -0.18 -7.42
N TYR A 44 5.38 -0.14 -7.44
CA TYR A 44 4.57 -0.15 -6.22
C TYR A 44 4.72 -1.45 -5.42
N ILE A 45 4.80 -2.61 -6.08
CA ILE A 45 5.02 -3.90 -5.41
C ILE A 45 6.42 -3.97 -4.78
N LEU A 46 7.46 -3.51 -5.49
CA LEU A 46 8.82 -3.49 -4.96
C LEU A 46 8.95 -2.55 -3.76
N ALA A 47 8.33 -1.36 -3.83
CA ALA A 47 8.29 -0.43 -2.70
C ALA A 47 7.54 -1.03 -1.51
N LEU A 48 6.38 -1.65 -1.74
CA LEU A 48 5.64 -2.36 -0.69
C LEU A 48 6.48 -3.43 0.00
N ILE A 49 7.24 -4.23 -0.77
CA ILE A 49 8.15 -5.24 -0.23
C ILE A 49 9.24 -4.59 0.64
N ALA A 50 9.82 -3.48 0.19
CA ALA A 50 10.81 -2.75 0.96
C ALA A 50 10.23 -2.27 2.31
N GLU A 51 9.06 -1.62 2.31
CA GLU A 51 8.44 -1.15 3.57
C GLU A 51 8.03 -2.32 4.47
N ALA A 52 7.60 -3.45 3.91
CA ALA A 52 7.32 -4.65 4.70
C ALA A 52 8.58 -5.20 5.39
N THR A 53 9.76 -5.00 4.80
CA THR A 53 11.03 -5.33 5.47
C THR A 53 11.40 -4.32 6.55
N GLU A 54 11.01 -3.06 6.43
CA GLU A 54 11.16 -2.07 7.52
C GLU A 54 10.24 -2.40 8.70
N VAL A 55 8.98 -2.78 8.44
CA VAL A 55 8.08 -3.32 9.48
C VAL A 55 8.72 -4.49 10.23
N LEU A 56 9.34 -5.42 9.49
CA LEU A 56 10.04 -6.56 10.08
C LEU A 56 11.23 -6.11 10.95
N ASN A 57 11.93 -5.05 10.59
CA ASN A 57 13.08 -4.54 11.35
C ASN A 57 12.70 -3.87 12.67
N GLU A 58 11.43 -3.51 12.88
CA GLU A 58 10.92 -2.94 14.14
C GLU A 58 10.50 -4.00 15.17
N VAL A 59 10.76 -5.29 14.89
CA VAL A 59 10.58 -6.39 15.83
C VAL A 59 11.85 -7.23 15.98
N ASP A 60 12.05 -7.86 17.13
CA ASP A 60 13.23 -8.70 17.41
C ASP A 60 13.08 -10.09 16.76
N TRP A 61 13.23 -10.13 15.44
CA TRP A 61 12.96 -11.34 14.64
C TRP A 61 14.19 -12.22 14.39
N LYS A 62 15.41 -11.69 14.60
CA LYS A 62 16.65 -12.37 14.20
C LYS A 62 16.97 -13.52 15.16
N MET A 63 16.80 -14.75 14.68
CA MET A 63 17.04 -15.96 15.48
C MET A 63 18.45 -16.08 16.09
N HIS A 64 19.46 -15.47 15.45
CA HIS A 64 20.87 -15.62 15.84
C HIS A 64 21.40 -14.46 16.69
N LYS A 65 20.62 -13.41 16.94
CA LYS A 65 21.03 -12.28 17.79
C LYS A 65 19.83 -11.49 18.29
N LYS A 66 19.90 -11.07 19.54
CA LYS A 66 18.94 -10.11 20.10
C LYS A 66 19.15 -8.74 19.44
N MET A 67 18.06 -8.13 18.99
CA MET A 67 18.04 -6.75 18.49
C MET A 67 17.89 -5.78 19.66
N ASP A 68 18.69 -4.71 19.65
CA ASP A 68 18.50 -3.57 20.55
C ASP A 68 17.50 -2.62 19.88
N LEU A 69 16.21 -2.85 20.15
CA LEU A 69 15.13 -2.05 19.58
C LEU A 69 15.03 -0.72 20.33
N PRO A 70 14.80 0.39 19.61
CA PRO A 70 14.65 1.69 20.25
C PRO A 70 13.37 1.75 21.10
N THR A 71 13.33 2.68 22.06
CA THR A 71 12.20 2.81 23.00
C THR A 71 10.87 3.14 22.31
N ASP A 72 10.92 3.69 21.11
CA ASP A 72 9.79 4.06 20.27
C ASP A 72 9.46 3.01 19.19
N ALA A 73 10.01 1.79 19.26
CA ALA A 73 9.80 0.74 18.25
C ALA A 73 8.31 0.46 17.93
N ARG A 74 7.41 0.60 18.92
CA ARG A 74 5.96 0.46 18.71
C ARG A 74 5.37 1.53 17.79
N HIS A 75 5.88 2.76 17.87
CA HIS A 75 5.48 3.86 17.01
C HIS A 75 6.01 3.65 15.60
N ARG A 76 7.31 3.34 15.49
CA ARG A 76 7.96 3.05 14.20
C ARG A 76 7.27 1.89 13.48
N LEU A 77 6.96 0.80 14.20
CA LEU A 77 6.20 -0.32 13.65
C LEU A 77 4.87 0.11 13.02
N LEU A 78 4.15 1.04 13.66
CA LEU A 78 2.91 1.59 13.10
C LEU A 78 3.18 2.45 11.87
N GLU A 79 4.18 3.32 11.90
CA GLU A 79 4.57 4.16 10.76
C GLU A 79 4.90 3.31 9.53
N GLU A 80 5.80 2.34 9.66
CA GLU A 80 6.19 1.44 8.55
C GLU A 80 4.99 0.60 8.07
N SER A 81 4.10 0.20 8.99
CA SER A 81 2.87 -0.51 8.60
C SER A 81 1.93 0.37 7.79
N ILE A 82 1.88 1.67 8.09
CA ILE A 82 1.13 2.65 7.30
C ILE A 82 1.78 2.84 5.94
N ASP A 83 3.11 2.85 5.82
CA ASP A 83 3.77 2.98 4.53
C ASP A 83 3.50 1.77 3.62
N VAL A 84 3.50 0.55 4.16
CA VAL A 84 2.98 -0.65 3.46
C VAL A 84 1.55 -0.42 2.96
N MET A 85 0.66 0.11 3.82
CA MET A 85 -0.72 0.40 3.45
C MET A 85 -0.80 1.47 2.33
N LYS A 86 0.04 2.50 2.36
CA LYS A 86 0.07 3.56 1.34
C LYS A 86 0.47 3.00 -0.02
N PHE A 87 1.50 2.16 -0.10
CA PHE A 87 1.89 1.53 -1.36
C PHE A 87 0.82 0.55 -1.85
N LEU A 88 0.18 -0.21 -0.96
CA LEU A 88 -0.91 -1.10 -1.32
C LEU A 88 -2.13 -0.34 -1.87
N LEU A 89 -2.57 0.73 -1.20
CA LEU A 89 -3.65 1.58 -1.68
C LEU A 89 -3.26 2.29 -2.99
N GLY A 90 -2.03 2.81 -3.08
CA GLY A 90 -1.50 3.42 -4.29
C GLY A 90 -1.51 2.46 -5.48
N LEU A 91 -1.14 1.20 -5.28
CA LEU A 91 -1.23 0.14 -6.28
C LEU A 91 -2.68 -0.04 -6.78
N MET A 92 -3.66 -0.12 -5.86
CA MET A 92 -5.07 -0.25 -6.24
C MET A 92 -5.56 0.98 -7.03
N ILE A 93 -5.18 2.17 -6.59
CA ILE A 93 -5.54 3.45 -7.24
C ILE A 93 -4.91 3.57 -8.63
N VAL A 94 -3.65 3.17 -8.83
CA VAL A 94 -3.00 3.16 -10.14
C VAL A 94 -3.78 2.28 -11.11
N ASN A 95 -4.24 1.11 -10.66
CA ASN A 95 -5.05 0.19 -11.46
C ASN A 95 -6.52 0.63 -11.63
N GLY A 96 -6.94 1.72 -10.97
CA GLY A 96 -8.26 2.31 -11.17
C GLY A 96 -9.39 1.73 -10.34
N PHE A 97 -9.08 0.96 -9.31
CA PHE A 97 -10.09 0.47 -8.38
C PHE A 97 -10.56 1.60 -7.48
N SER A 98 -11.88 1.75 -7.39
CA SER A 98 -12.54 2.67 -6.45
C SER A 98 -12.57 2.07 -5.04
N LEU A 99 -12.88 2.90 -4.04
CA LEU A 99 -13.10 2.42 -2.68
C LEU A 99 -14.24 1.38 -2.61
N GLU A 100 -15.29 1.56 -3.42
CA GLU A 100 -16.40 0.60 -3.46
C GLU A 100 -15.96 -0.75 -4.02
N ASP A 101 -15.11 -0.76 -5.07
CA ASP A 101 -14.54 -2.00 -5.61
C ASP A 101 -13.73 -2.74 -4.55
N ILE A 102 -12.89 -1.99 -3.81
CA ILE A 102 -12.03 -2.52 -2.73
C ILE A 102 -12.90 -3.10 -1.61
N TYR A 103 -13.88 -2.34 -1.12
CA TYR A 103 -14.77 -2.76 -0.05
C TYR A 103 -15.58 -4.01 -0.43
N SER A 104 -16.18 -4.01 -1.62
CA SER A 104 -16.96 -5.14 -2.11
C SER A 104 -16.11 -6.40 -2.31
N MET A 105 -14.91 -6.26 -2.87
CA MET A 105 -13.98 -7.38 -3.02
C MET A 105 -13.48 -7.91 -1.67
N PHE A 106 -13.17 -7.03 -0.72
CA PHE A 106 -12.73 -7.41 0.62
C PHE A 106 -13.80 -8.28 1.32
N LYS A 107 -15.06 -7.82 1.35
CA LYS A 107 -16.17 -8.60 1.93
C LYS A 107 -16.35 -9.96 1.27
N ASN A 108 -16.28 -10.01 -0.06
CA ASN A 108 -16.42 -11.25 -0.79
C ASN A 108 -15.30 -12.24 -0.42
N LYS A 109 -14.06 -11.75 -0.38
CA LYS A 109 -12.90 -12.55 -0.02
C LYS A 109 -12.98 -13.06 1.42
N SER A 110 -13.39 -12.23 2.37
CA SER A 110 -13.57 -12.62 3.78
C SER A 110 -14.55 -13.78 3.92
N LYS A 111 -15.72 -13.70 3.28
CA LYS A 111 -16.72 -14.80 3.30
C LYS A 111 -16.17 -16.10 2.72
N ILE A 112 -15.33 -16.02 1.68
CA ILE A 112 -14.71 -17.21 1.07
C ILE A 112 -13.66 -17.81 1.99
N VAL A 113 -12.86 -16.97 2.67
CA VAL A 113 -11.80 -17.42 3.58
C VAL A 113 -12.38 -18.01 4.85
N GLU A 114 -13.40 -17.38 5.45
CA GLU A 114 -14.08 -17.89 6.65
C GLU A 114 -14.70 -19.26 6.44
N LYS A 115 -15.25 -19.54 5.26
CA LYS A 115 -15.78 -20.88 4.92
C LYS A 115 -14.72 -21.98 4.83
N ARG A 116 -13.44 -21.62 4.78
CA ARG A 116 -12.31 -22.55 4.71
C ARG A 116 -11.68 -22.82 6.08
N LEU A 117 -12.06 -22.07 7.10
CA LEU A 117 -11.72 -22.33 8.50
C LEU A 117 -12.64 -23.41 9.05
#